data_AF-A0A7Y9PJP1-F1
#
_entry.id   AF-A0A7Y9PJP1-F1
#
_cell.length_a   1.000
_cell.length_b   1.000
_cell.length_c   1.000
_cell.angle_alpha   90.00
_cell.angle_beta   90.00
_cell.angle_gamma   90.00
#
_symmetry.space_group_name_H-M   'P 1'
#
loop_
_entity.id
_entity.type
_entity.pdbx_description
1 polymer ?
#
loop_
_entity_poly.entity_id
_entity_poly.type
_entity_poly.pdbx_seq_one_letter_code
_entity_poly.pdbx_strand_id
1 'polypeptide(L)'
;MSDDPLNEIKVGDWEAATEASREFDDASLPSARVPHLGHALLFFSITGLLLLVSQAVLIVPVMSHGTSPTSVSLLHPKLLLGTEAVTYLLTLIIAWFVFPLLWQRSFLAGIEWGGSTALRYALKLIPLGILSGWTVQAISNLISMPKSVPMDDFFRSTSDVWLVTLFGTLLAPLFEEVCFRGFLLPAFTIAFDWLGPVLRYVFAFSLCRLRGEEPPEHLIILREARSAGLARDTGNMAFRSLPAVLLASLLTSGLFGLLHAQQLGYTWSAVLLLAAVSLLLTVVRIRTRSVACSTLVHSSYNLSVFLVLFIVTGGYQHLDRMAR
;
A
#
# COMPACT_ATOMS: atom_id res chain seq x y z
N MET A 1 58.49 31.06 -15.61
CA MET A 1 58.59 29.96 -14.63
C MET A 1 57.25 29.93 -13.93
N SER A 2 56.40 28.98 -14.31
CA SER A 2 54.97 28.92 -13.94
C SER A 2 54.82 28.35 -12.54
N ASP A 3 54.12 29.08 -11.67
CA ASP A 3 53.66 28.60 -10.38
C ASP A 3 52.50 27.60 -10.61
N ASP A 4 52.82 26.30 -10.54
CA ASP A 4 51.85 25.22 -10.56
C ASP A 4 51.41 24.91 -9.10
N PRO A 5 50.14 25.11 -8.72
CA PRO A 5 49.67 24.89 -7.35
C PRO A 5 49.58 23.42 -6.94
N LEU A 6 49.91 22.47 -7.82
CA LEU A 6 49.67 21.05 -7.59
C LEU A 6 50.82 20.28 -6.91
N ASN A 7 51.89 20.96 -6.46
CA ASN A 7 53.10 20.28 -6.00
C ASN A 7 53.35 20.27 -4.48
N GLU A 8 52.34 20.60 -3.65
CA GLU A 8 52.40 20.40 -2.20
C GLU A 8 51.19 19.58 -1.71
N ILE A 9 51.22 18.27 -1.93
CA ILE A 9 50.46 17.34 -1.08
C ILE A 9 51.48 16.60 -0.22
N LYS A 10 51.59 16.99 1.05
CA LYS A 10 52.52 16.37 1.99
C LYS A 10 52.03 14.96 2.31
N VAL A 11 52.97 14.03 2.51
CA VAL A 11 52.70 12.60 2.79
C VAL A 11 51.88 12.36 4.08
N GLY A 12 51.59 13.40 4.88
CA GLY A 12 50.68 13.34 6.03
C GLY A 12 49.21 13.73 5.74
N ASP A 13 48.90 14.29 4.57
CA ASP A 13 47.52 14.67 4.21
C ASP A 13 46.65 13.49 3.79
N TRP A 14 47.26 12.34 3.48
CA TRP A 14 46.53 11.14 3.10
C TRP A 14 45.77 10.54 4.27
N GLU A 15 46.31 10.56 5.50
CA GLU A 15 45.61 10.04 6.69
C GLU A 15 44.41 10.92 7.06
N ALA A 16 44.57 12.25 7.02
CA ALA A 16 43.46 13.19 7.24
C ALA A 16 42.41 13.15 6.12
N ALA A 17 42.81 12.97 4.85
CA ALA A 17 41.88 12.75 3.74
C ALA A 17 41.20 11.37 3.82
N THR A 18 41.88 10.35 4.38
CA THR A 18 41.33 9.01 4.61
C THR A 18 40.38 8.99 5.79
N GLU A 19 40.66 9.76 6.85
CA GLU A 19 39.75 9.96 7.99
C GLU A 19 38.57 10.84 7.61
N ALA A 20 38.76 11.92 6.86
CA ALA A 20 37.66 12.74 6.35
C ALA A 20 36.80 11.98 5.34
N SER A 21 37.36 11.10 4.50
CA SER A 21 36.57 10.22 3.62
C SER A 21 35.87 9.10 4.39
N ARG A 22 36.49 8.53 5.43
CA ARG A 22 35.81 7.61 6.36
C ARG A 22 34.70 8.29 7.13
N GLU A 23 34.90 9.50 7.63
CA GLU A 23 33.90 10.30 8.35
C GLU A 23 32.77 10.75 7.43
N PHE A 24 33.06 11.05 6.15
CA PHE A 24 32.05 11.30 5.12
C PHE A 24 31.29 10.02 4.71
N ASP A 25 31.96 8.87 4.68
CA ASP A 25 31.36 7.57 4.40
C ASP A 25 30.50 7.05 5.58
N ASP A 26 30.86 7.39 6.84
CA ASP A 26 30.15 6.97 8.06
C ASP A 26 28.99 7.94 8.41
N ALA A 27 29.07 9.22 8.01
CA ALA A 27 28.04 10.23 8.30
C ALA A 27 26.73 10.07 7.51
N SER A 28 26.66 9.18 6.52
CA SER A 28 25.40 8.96 5.79
C SER A 28 25.30 7.59 5.12
N LEU A 29 25.50 6.50 5.88
CA LEU A 29 25.09 5.20 5.38
C LEU A 29 23.64 5.31 4.85
N PRO A 30 23.42 4.99 3.56
CA PRO A 30 22.11 4.84 2.95
C PRO A 30 21.09 4.26 3.90
N SER A 31 20.06 5.02 4.26
CA SER A 31 18.93 4.40 4.95
C SER A 31 18.32 3.40 3.97
N ALA A 32 18.42 2.08 4.25
CA ALA A 32 17.90 1.04 3.36
C ALA A 32 16.46 1.37 2.92
N ARG A 33 16.15 1.21 1.62
CA ARG A 33 14.81 1.46 1.08
C ARG A 33 13.83 0.44 1.66
N VAL A 34 12.99 0.90 2.59
CA VAL A 34 11.97 0.08 3.25
C VAL A 34 10.59 0.72 3.06
N PRO A 35 9.51 -0.09 3.04
CA PRO A 35 9.52 -1.55 2.98
C PRO A 35 9.70 -2.09 1.55
N HIS A 36 10.57 -3.08 1.39
CA HIS A 36 10.77 -3.86 0.15
C HIS A 36 9.88 -5.13 0.12
N LEU A 37 9.91 -5.92 -0.96
CA LEU A 37 9.06 -7.12 -1.15
C LEU A 37 9.09 -8.11 0.02
N GLY A 38 10.26 -8.45 0.57
CA GLY A 38 10.34 -9.32 1.75
C GLY A 38 9.54 -8.82 2.97
N HIS A 39 9.54 -7.50 3.22
CA HIS A 39 8.74 -6.90 4.29
C HIS A 39 7.24 -6.97 3.99
N ALA A 40 6.84 -6.67 2.75
CA ALA A 40 5.45 -6.81 2.33
C ALA A 40 4.99 -8.27 2.48
N LEU A 41 5.75 -9.23 1.97
CA LEU A 41 5.43 -10.66 2.07
C LEU A 41 5.28 -11.10 3.53
N LEU A 42 6.15 -10.65 4.44
CA LEU A 42 6.02 -10.94 5.86
C LEU A 42 4.72 -10.35 6.43
N PHE A 43 4.41 -9.08 6.13
CA PHE A 43 3.17 -8.42 6.58
C PHE A 43 1.92 -9.18 6.11
N PHE A 44 1.85 -9.54 4.82
CA PHE A 44 0.73 -10.30 4.28
C PHE A 44 0.67 -11.75 4.78
N SER A 45 1.82 -12.37 5.08
CA SER A 45 1.86 -13.70 5.68
C SER A 45 1.32 -13.70 7.10
N ILE A 46 1.67 -12.69 7.91
CA ILE A 46 1.11 -12.49 9.25
C ILE A 46 -0.40 -12.25 9.15
N THR A 47 -0.82 -11.35 8.27
CA THR A 47 -2.25 -11.04 8.05
C THR A 47 -3.03 -12.28 7.64
N GLY A 48 -2.52 -13.02 6.64
CA GLY A 48 -3.15 -14.23 6.11
C GLY A 48 -3.21 -15.35 7.15
N LEU A 49 -2.15 -15.55 7.93
CA LEU A 49 -2.15 -16.53 9.01
C LEU A 49 -3.18 -16.18 10.09
N LEU A 50 -3.23 -14.92 10.53
CA LEU A 50 -4.22 -14.47 11.51
C LEU A 50 -5.65 -14.59 10.99
N LEU A 51 -5.87 -14.28 9.71
CA LEU A 51 -7.16 -14.48 9.07
C LEU A 51 -7.53 -15.97 9.07
N LEU A 52 -6.63 -16.86 8.62
CA LEU A 52 -6.86 -18.31 8.64
C LEU A 52 -7.17 -18.83 10.05
N VAL A 53 -6.42 -18.40 11.06
CA VAL A 53 -6.66 -18.76 12.47
C VAL A 53 -8.02 -18.25 12.93
N SER A 54 -8.36 -16.99 12.64
CA SER A 54 -9.66 -16.41 13.02
C SER A 54 -10.82 -17.17 12.40
N GLN A 55 -10.72 -17.53 11.12
CA GLN A 55 -11.74 -18.32 10.42
C GLN A 55 -11.81 -19.75 10.96
N ALA A 56 -10.68 -20.38 11.27
CA ALA A 56 -10.65 -21.70 11.88
C ALA A 56 -11.31 -21.71 13.27
N VAL A 57 -11.10 -20.68 14.09
CA VAL A 57 -11.75 -20.53 15.41
C VAL A 57 -13.27 -20.43 15.29
N LEU A 58 -13.77 -19.80 14.22
CA LEU A 58 -15.22 -19.74 13.97
C LEU A 58 -15.79 -21.06 13.42
N ILE A 59 -15.04 -21.76 12.57
CA ILE A 59 -15.50 -22.93 11.82
C ILE A 59 -15.39 -24.24 12.62
N VAL A 60 -14.29 -24.45 13.34
CA VAL A 60 -13.99 -25.73 14.01
C VAL A 60 -15.06 -26.14 15.02
N PRO A 61 -15.59 -25.25 15.89
CA PRO A 61 -16.66 -25.61 16.81
C PRO A 61 -17.94 -26.02 16.08
N VAL A 62 -18.30 -25.30 15.01
CA VAL A 62 -19.47 -25.57 14.16
C VAL A 62 -19.35 -26.96 13.53
N MET A 63 -18.19 -27.28 12.95
CA MET A 63 -17.91 -28.60 12.38
C MET A 63 -17.92 -29.71 13.44
N SER A 64 -17.44 -29.43 14.66
CA SER A 64 -17.41 -30.43 15.74
C SER A 64 -18.80 -30.85 16.25
N HIS A 65 -19.83 -30.02 16.01
CA HIS A 65 -21.23 -30.32 16.30
C HIS A 65 -21.97 -31.01 15.14
N GLY A 66 -21.27 -31.49 14.11
CA GLY A 66 -21.86 -32.23 12.99
C GLY A 66 -22.65 -31.38 11.99
N THR A 67 -22.46 -30.06 12.02
CA THR A 67 -23.09 -29.14 11.06
C THR A 67 -22.24 -28.99 9.79
N SER A 68 -22.90 -28.84 8.63
CA SER A 68 -22.21 -28.84 7.33
C SER A 68 -21.34 -27.59 7.14
N PRO A 69 -20.26 -27.64 6.32
CA PRO A 69 -19.43 -26.47 6.01
C PRO A 69 -20.22 -25.31 5.39
N THR A 70 -21.34 -25.60 4.72
CA THR A 70 -22.24 -24.59 4.15
C THR A 70 -23.04 -23.81 5.21
N SER A 71 -23.18 -24.34 6.43
CA SER A 71 -23.82 -23.64 7.55
C SER A 71 -22.90 -22.59 8.21
N VAL A 72 -21.60 -22.62 7.92
CA VAL A 72 -20.63 -21.56 8.31
C VAL A 72 -20.94 -20.25 7.60
N SER A 73 -21.46 -20.30 6.37
CA SER A 73 -21.98 -19.13 5.66
C SER A 73 -23.21 -18.50 6.35
N LEU A 74 -23.72 -19.10 7.44
CA LEU A 74 -24.76 -18.55 8.31
C LEU A 74 -24.20 -17.87 9.58
N LEU A 75 -22.87 -17.77 9.73
CA LEU A 75 -22.30 -17.00 10.83
C LEU A 75 -22.80 -15.56 10.72
N HIS A 76 -23.33 -15.05 11.84
CA HIS A 76 -23.89 -13.70 11.89
C HIS A 76 -22.90 -12.68 11.29
N PRO A 77 -23.33 -11.78 10.38
CA PRO A 77 -22.47 -10.77 9.76
C PRO A 77 -21.64 -9.96 10.76
N LYS A 78 -22.20 -9.70 11.96
CA LYS A 78 -21.50 -9.06 13.08
C LYS A 78 -20.26 -9.83 13.56
N LEU A 79 -20.33 -11.16 13.58
CA LEU A 79 -19.23 -12.02 14.01
C LEU A 79 -18.13 -12.02 12.96
N LEU A 80 -18.48 -12.10 11.67
CA LEU A 80 -17.52 -11.98 10.58
C LEU A 80 -16.79 -10.63 10.65
N LEU A 81 -17.55 -9.53 10.72
CA LEU A 81 -17.00 -8.17 10.85
C LEU A 81 -16.16 -8.01 12.12
N GLY A 82 -16.61 -8.58 13.24
CA GLY A 82 -15.88 -8.56 14.51
C GLY A 82 -14.55 -9.30 14.44
N THR A 83 -14.52 -10.49 13.83
CA THR A 83 -13.27 -11.24 13.65
C THR A 83 -12.33 -10.59 12.66
N GLU A 84 -12.85 -9.95 11.62
CA GLU A 84 -12.05 -9.15 10.68
C GLU A 84 -11.41 -7.96 11.39
N ALA A 85 -12.19 -7.20 12.17
CA ALA A 85 -11.70 -6.08 12.97
C ALA A 85 -10.59 -6.49 13.96
N VAL A 86 -10.78 -7.60 14.68
CA VAL A 86 -9.76 -8.15 15.58
C VAL A 86 -8.51 -8.55 14.81
N THR A 87 -8.65 -9.20 13.66
CA THR A 87 -7.52 -9.59 12.80
C THR A 87 -6.73 -8.39 12.32
N TYR A 88 -7.41 -7.30 11.89
CA TYR A 88 -6.76 -6.07 11.46
C TYR A 88 -5.99 -5.41 12.60
N LEU A 89 -6.61 -5.29 13.78
CA LEU A 89 -5.97 -4.70 14.96
C LEU A 89 -4.75 -5.52 15.40
N LEU A 90 -4.88 -6.84 15.51
CA LEU A 90 -3.76 -7.72 15.88
C LEU A 90 -2.62 -7.65 14.88
N THR A 91 -2.93 -7.61 13.58
CA THR A 91 -1.92 -7.44 12.52
C THR A 91 -1.19 -6.12 12.69
N LEU A 92 -1.90 -5.01 12.92
CA LEU A 92 -1.28 -3.68 13.12
C LEU A 92 -0.45 -3.64 14.40
N ILE A 93 -0.90 -4.27 15.49
CA ILE A 93 -0.15 -4.38 16.74
C ILE A 93 1.15 -5.16 16.51
N ILE A 94 1.08 -6.33 15.88
CA ILE A 94 2.27 -7.13 15.56
C ILE A 94 3.20 -6.34 14.65
N ALA A 95 2.68 -5.69 13.62
CA ALA A 95 3.47 -4.88 12.70
C ALA A 95 4.17 -3.71 13.42
N TRP A 96 3.49 -3.08 14.37
CA TRP A 96 4.04 -2.00 15.20
C TRP A 96 5.27 -2.43 15.99
N PHE A 97 5.33 -3.69 16.45
CA PHE A 97 6.48 -4.19 17.22
C PHE A 97 7.54 -4.86 16.35
N VAL A 98 7.15 -5.65 15.34
CA VAL A 98 8.09 -6.45 14.54
C VAL A 98 8.88 -5.60 13.56
N PHE A 99 8.22 -4.70 12.82
CA PHE A 99 8.88 -3.98 11.74
C PHE A 99 9.91 -2.94 12.20
N PRO A 100 9.75 -2.25 13.35
CA PRO A 100 10.82 -1.39 13.85
C PRO A 100 12.13 -2.13 14.15
N LEU A 101 12.03 -3.40 14.59
CA LEU A 101 13.21 -4.25 14.81
C LEU A 101 13.92 -4.58 13.49
N LEU A 102 13.15 -4.76 12.41
CA LEU A 102 13.69 -5.03 11.07
C LEU A 102 14.25 -3.77 10.40
N TRP A 103 13.62 -2.62 10.61
CA TRP A 103 13.95 -1.38 9.89
C TRP A 103 14.93 -0.46 10.63
N GLN A 104 15.15 -0.68 11.93
CA GLN A 104 15.90 0.21 12.83
C GLN A 104 15.37 1.66 12.79
N ARG A 105 14.05 1.80 12.62
CA ARG A 105 13.32 3.07 12.60
C ARG A 105 11.89 2.82 13.06
N SER A 106 11.20 3.85 13.57
CA SER A 106 9.83 3.68 14.06
C SER A 106 8.89 3.20 12.95
N PHE A 107 7.83 2.47 13.31
CA PHE A 107 6.87 1.92 12.35
C PHE A 107 6.27 3.02 11.47
N LEU A 108 5.85 4.11 12.10
CA LEU A 108 5.29 5.29 11.43
C LEU A 108 6.28 5.96 10.47
N ALA A 109 7.57 5.98 10.80
CA ALA A 109 8.59 6.49 9.88
C ALA A 109 8.81 5.54 8.70
N GLY A 110 8.81 4.23 8.94
CA GLY A 110 9.01 3.21 7.89
C GLY A 110 7.92 3.19 6.83
N ILE A 111 6.66 3.41 7.20
CA ILE A 111 5.55 3.50 6.23
C ILE A 111 5.35 4.93 5.67
N GLU A 112 6.09 5.91 6.19
CA GLU A 112 5.88 7.35 5.97
C GLU A 112 4.44 7.77 6.32
N TRP A 113 4.04 7.61 7.59
CA TRP A 113 2.69 7.94 8.05
C TRP A 113 2.33 9.41 7.79
N GLY A 114 3.14 10.37 8.24
CA GLY A 114 2.95 11.79 7.92
C GLY A 114 1.65 12.42 8.47
N GLY A 115 1.23 12.08 9.70
CA GLY A 115 -0.02 12.58 10.30
C GLY A 115 -0.12 14.11 10.40
N SER A 116 1.00 14.81 10.64
CA SER A 116 1.05 16.28 10.64
C SER A 116 0.76 16.88 9.26
N THR A 117 1.20 16.21 8.19
CA THR A 117 0.88 16.57 6.80
C THR A 117 -0.61 16.41 6.53
N ALA A 118 -1.21 15.31 6.99
CA ALA A 118 -2.65 15.08 6.83
C ALA A 118 -3.48 16.17 7.52
N LEU A 119 -3.13 16.55 8.76
CA LEU A 119 -3.80 17.63 9.48
C LEU A 119 -3.63 18.99 8.77
N ARG A 120 -2.43 19.30 8.30
CA ARG A 120 -2.15 20.55 7.56
C ARG A 120 -3.00 20.68 6.29
N TYR A 121 -3.22 19.59 5.57
CA TYR A 121 -3.97 19.57 4.31
C TYR A 121 -5.42 19.10 4.47
N ALA A 122 -5.92 18.88 5.68
CA ALA A 122 -7.24 18.29 5.94
C ALA A 122 -8.38 19.01 5.22
N LEU A 123 -8.36 20.35 5.20
CA LEU A 123 -9.36 21.18 4.52
C LEU A 123 -9.41 20.96 3.00
N LYS A 124 -8.35 20.40 2.39
CA LYS A 124 -8.32 20.03 0.96
C LYS A 124 -8.59 18.55 0.75
N LEU A 125 -8.08 17.69 1.65
CA LEU A 125 -8.17 16.24 1.54
C LEU A 125 -9.57 15.71 1.86
N ILE A 126 -10.25 16.27 2.85
CA ILE A 126 -11.61 15.83 3.22
C ILE A 126 -12.60 16.09 2.07
N PRO A 127 -12.70 17.31 1.48
CA PRO A 127 -13.56 17.52 0.32
C PRO A 127 -13.19 16.64 -0.87
N LEU A 128 -11.89 16.38 -1.11
CA LEU A 128 -11.46 15.48 -2.18
C LEU A 128 -12.06 14.08 -2.01
N GLY A 129 -12.00 13.52 -0.80
CA GLY A 129 -12.60 12.20 -0.53
C GLY A 129 -14.12 12.21 -0.69
N ILE A 130 -14.80 13.22 -0.11
CA ILE A 130 -16.27 13.33 -0.19
C ILE A 130 -16.73 13.44 -1.65
N LEU A 131 -16.15 14.36 -2.42
CA LEU A 131 -16.48 14.57 -3.83
C LEU A 131 -16.18 13.34 -4.68
N SER A 132 -15.10 12.62 -4.39
CA SER A 132 -14.79 11.35 -5.07
C SER A 132 -15.87 10.31 -4.80
N GLY A 133 -16.37 10.21 -3.57
CA GLY A 133 -17.44 9.26 -3.22
C GLY A 133 -18.77 9.59 -3.88
N TRP A 134 -19.15 10.87 -3.95
CA TRP A 134 -20.33 11.28 -4.71
C TRP A 134 -20.18 11.10 -6.21
N THR A 135 -18.98 11.34 -6.75
CA THR A 135 -18.67 11.08 -8.17
C THR A 135 -18.83 9.61 -8.49
N VAL A 136 -18.29 8.73 -7.66
CA VAL A 136 -18.45 7.28 -7.82
C VAL A 136 -19.91 6.88 -7.72
N GLN A 137 -20.66 7.36 -6.73
CA GLN A 137 -22.10 7.07 -6.62
C GLN A 137 -22.89 7.54 -7.86
N ALA A 138 -22.58 8.72 -8.38
CA ALA A 138 -23.20 9.22 -9.61
C ALA A 138 -22.87 8.33 -10.84
N ILE A 139 -21.63 7.87 -10.96
CA ILE A 139 -21.21 6.93 -12.02
C ILE A 139 -21.87 5.56 -11.81
N SER A 140 -22.01 5.09 -10.58
CA SER A 140 -22.62 3.80 -10.24
C SER A 140 -24.08 3.72 -10.66
N ASN A 141 -24.80 4.84 -10.77
CA ASN A 141 -26.15 4.87 -11.34
C ASN A 141 -26.20 4.45 -12.82
N LEU A 142 -25.05 4.42 -13.51
CA LEU A 142 -24.91 3.94 -14.88
C LEU A 142 -24.52 2.46 -14.95
N ILE A 143 -24.23 1.82 -13.81
CA ILE A 143 -23.75 0.44 -13.71
C ILE A 143 -24.89 -0.46 -13.22
N SER A 144 -25.23 -1.47 -14.02
CA SER A 144 -26.20 -2.49 -13.60
C SER A 144 -25.58 -3.43 -12.57
N MET A 145 -25.99 -3.27 -11.30
CA MET A 145 -25.61 -4.18 -10.22
C MET A 145 -26.56 -5.39 -10.14
N PRO A 146 -26.07 -6.58 -9.75
CA PRO A 146 -26.91 -7.72 -9.41
C PRO A 146 -27.91 -7.38 -8.28
N LYS A 147 -29.07 -8.04 -8.26
CA LYS A 147 -30.16 -7.77 -7.29
C LYS A 147 -29.82 -8.12 -5.83
N SER A 148 -28.79 -8.92 -5.61
CA SER A 148 -28.29 -9.26 -4.30
C SER A 148 -26.79 -9.48 -4.41
N VAL A 149 -26.01 -8.67 -3.70
CA VAL A 149 -24.57 -8.85 -3.55
C VAL A 149 -24.25 -9.34 -2.14
N PRO A 150 -23.14 -10.07 -1.93
CA PRO A 150 -22.78 -10.56 -0.59
C PRO A 150 -22.71 -9.47 0.48
N MET A 151 -22.43 -8.22 0.08
CA MET A 151 -22.38 -7.07 0.97
C MET A 151 -23.75 -6.74 1.60
N ASP A 152 -24.87 -7.07 0.95
CA ASP A 152 -26.22 -6.75 1.42
C ASP A 152 -26.55 -7.43 2.77
N ASP A 153 -25.91 -8.58 3.05
CA ASP A 153 -26.09 -9.31 4.30
C ASP A 153 -25.64 -8.53 5.53
N PHE A 154 -24.72 -7.57 5.35
CA PHE A 154 -24.23 -6.68 6.40
C PHE A 154 -25.16 -5.48 6.67
N PHE A 155 -26.27 -5.36 5.95
CA PHE A 155 -27.23 -4.26 6.11
C PHE A 155 -28.63 -4.72 6.54
N ARG A 156 -28.74 -5.85 7.26
CA ARG A 156 -30.03 -6.44 7.66
C ARG A 156 -30.66 -5.78 8.90
N SER A 157 -29.86 -5.20 9.80
CA SER A 157 -30.35 -4.45 10.97
C SER A 157 -29.64 -3.10 11.12
N THR A 158 -30.30 -2.13 11.76
CA THR A 158 -29.72 -0.81 12.03
C THR A 158 -28.37 -0.91 12.76
N SER A 159 -28.24 -1.87 13.67
CA SER A 159 -26.97 -2.11 14.37
C SER A 159 -25.87 -2.65 13.45
N ASP A 160 -26.21 -3.45 12.43
CA ASP A 160 -25.22 -3.93 11.46
C ASP A 160 -24.70 -2.75 10.62
N VAL A 161 -25.61 -1.89 10.15
CA VAL A 161 -25.24 -0.71 9.34
C VAL A 161 -24.32 0.24 10.10
N TRP A 162 -24.58 0.49 11.38
CA TRP A 162 -23.70 1.30 12.22
C TRP A 162 -22.33 0.66 12.41
N LEU A 163 -22.26 -0.66 12.65
CA LEU A 163 -21.00 -1.37 12.79
C LEU A 163 -20.18 -1.31 11.50
N VAL A 164 -20.82 -1.55 10.35
CA VAL A 164 -20.19 -1.47 9.02
C VAL A 164 -19.73 -0.04 8.73
N THR A 165 -20.53 0.96 9.10
CA THR A 165 -20.18 2.37 8.92
C THR A 165 -18.95 2.75 9.73
N LEU A 166 -18.89 2.39 11.02
CA LEU A 166 -17.70 2.66 11.85
C LEU A 166 -16.48 1.90 11.34
N PHE A 167 -16.63 0.60 11.05
CA PHE A 167 -15.53 -0.22 10.55
C PHE A 167 -15.01 0.30 9.21
N GLY A 168 -15.91 0.49 8.24
CA GLY A 168 -15.60 0.92 6.88
C GLY A 168 -15.14 2.37 6.79
N THR A 169 -15.48 3.24 7.75
CA THR A 169 -15.00 4.63 7.74
C THR A 169 -13.69 4.81 8.49
N LEU A 170 -13.40 3.97 9.49
CA LEU A 170 -12.26 4.17 10.40
C LEU A 170 -11.19 3.08 10.27
N LEU A 171 -11.54 1.83 10.58
CA LEU A 171 -10.57 0.75 10.72
C LEU A 171 -10.13 0.18 9.36
N ALA A 172 -11.08 -0.07 8.46
CA ALA A 172 -10.77 -0.62 7.14
C ALA A 172 -9.87 0.32 6.32
N PRO A 173 -10.18 1.63 6.19
CA PRO A 173 -9.30 2.55 5.46
C PRO A 173 -7.91 2.68 6.07
N LEU A 174 -7.81 2.67 7.41
CA LEU A 174 -6.52 2.68 8.10
C LEU A 174 -5.70 1.45 7.73
N PHE A 175 -6.29 0.26 7.86
CA PHE A 175 -5.62 -1.00 7.60
C PHE A 175 -5.23 -1.13 6.13
N GLU A 176 -6.16 -0.90 5.22
CA GLU A 176 -5.97 -1.00 3.77
C GLU A 176 -4.90 -0.02 3.28
N GLU A 177 -4.87 1.22 3.77
CA GLU A 177 -3.82 2.16 3.36
C GLU A 177 -2.44 1.76 3.89
N VAL A 178 -2.34 1.16 5.08
CA VAL A 178 -1.09 0.56 5.54
C VAL A 178 -0.67 -0.59 4.62
N CYS A 179 -1.57 -1.51 4.28
CA CYS A 179 -1.31 -2.64 3.38
C CYS A 179 -0.83 -2.18 1.98
N PHE A 180 -1.62 -1.33 1.33
CA PHE A 180 -1.43 -0.99 -0.07
C PHE A 180 -0.43 0.15 -0.26
N ARG A 181 -0.48 1.20 0.57
CA ARG A 181 0.34 2.42 0.39
C ARG A 181 1.51 2.48 1.36
N GLY A 182 1.40 1.82 2.51
CA GLY A 182 2.49 1.63 3.45
C GLY A 182 3.44 0.51 3.05
N PHE A 183 2.94 -0.62 2.54
CA PHE A 183 3.74 -1.80 2.19
C PHE A 183 3.85 -2.10 0.69
N LEU A 184 2.74 -2.37 -0.01
CA LEU A 184 2.82 -2.86 -1.41
C LEU A 184 3.39 -1.83 -2.38
N LEU A 185 2.93 -0.58 -2.33
CA LEU A 185 3.36 0.48 -3.23
C LEU A 185 4.88 0.70 -3.17
N PRO A 186 5.50 0.98 -2.00
CA PRO A 186 6.95 1.08 -1.92
C PRO A 186 7.66 -0.23 -2.29
N ALA A 187 7.14 -1.40 -1.89
CA ALA A 187 7.75 -2.69 -2.20
C ALA A 187 7.84 -2.96 -3.70
N PHE A 188 6.75 -2.74 -4.45
CA PHE A 188 6.74 -2.87 -5.90
C PHE A 188 7.57 -1.78 -6.59
N THR A 189 7.55 -0.56 -6.07
CA THR A 189 8.38 0.52 -6.65
C THR A 189 9.86 0.15 -6.55
N ILE A 190 10.31 -0.33 -5.39
CA ILE A 190 11.69 -0.80 -5.18
C ILE A 190 12.01 -2.00 -6.10
N ALA A 191 11.08 -2.96 -6.21
CA ALA A 191 11.27 -4.12 -7.08
C ALA A 191 11.38 -3.76 -8.56
N PHE A 192 10.53 -2.87 -9.07
CA PHE A 192 10.56 -2.43 -10.46
C PHE A 192 11.74 -1.51 -10.77
N ASP A 193 12.13 -0.65 -9.83
CA ASP A 193 13.38 0.12 -9.92
C ASP A 193 14.60 -0.81 -9.99
N TRP A 194 14.54 -1.95 -9.31
CA TRP A 194 15.57 -2.97 -9.43
C TRP A 194 15.54 -3.67 -10.80
N LEU A 195 14.36 -4.15 -11.24
CA LEU A 195 14.17 -4.96 -12.45
C LEU A 195 14.48 -4.24 -13.76
N GLY A 196 14.05 -2.97 -13.93
CA GLY A 196 14.15 -2.27 -15.21
C GLY A 196 15.56 -2.25 -15.82
N PRO A 197 16.58 -1.79 -15.08
CA PRO A 197 17.96 -1.81 -15.54
C PRO A 197 18.54 -3.23 -15.75
N VAL A 198 18.16 -4.20 -14.91
CA VAL A 198 18.60 -5.60 -15.07
C VAL A 198 18.09 -6.17 -16.38
N LEU A 199 16.81 -5.97 -16.68
CA LEU A 199 16.21 -6.45 -17.93
C LEU A 199 16.86 -5.79 -19.15
N ARG A 200 17.13 -4.47 -19.10
CA ARG A 200 17.86 -3.77 -20.16
C ARG A 200 19.26 -4.33 -20.36
N TYR A 201 20.00 -4.60 -19.27
CA TYR A 201 21.32 -5.20 -19.33
C TYR A 201 21.29 -6.61 -19.93
N VAL A 202 20.43 -7.49 -19.40
CA VAL A 202 20.29 -8.88 -19.88
C VAL A 202 19.87 -8.92 -21.35
N PHE A 203 18.96 -8.05 -21.76
CA PHE A 203 18.52 -7.95 -23.15
C PHE A 203 19.64 -7.46 -24.08
N ALA A 204 20.31 -6.36 -23.72
CA ALA A 204 21.42 -5.83 -24.51
C ALA A 204 22.59 -6.83 -24.61
N PHE A 205 22.96 -7.47 -23.50
CA PHE A 205 23.97 -8.52 -23.46
C PHE A 205 23.60 -9.70 -24.37
N SER A 206 22.34 -10.15 -24.32
CA SER A 206 21.84 -11.23 -25.18
C SER A 206 21.88 -10.85 -26.65
N LEU A 207 21.52 -9.61 -27.00
CA LEU A 207 21.59 -9.11 -28.38
C LEU A 207 23.03 -8.99 -28.90
N CYS A 208 23.95 -8.42 -28.13
CA CYS A 208 25.37 -8.33 -28.49
C CYS A 208 25.96 -9.74 -28.71
N ARG A 209 25.65 -10.69 -27.80
CA ARG A 209 26.05 -12.09 -27.95
C ARG A 209 25.50 -12.75 -29.21
N LEU A 210 24.25 -12.48 -29.58
CA LEU A 210 23.66 -12.99 -30.82
C LEU A 210 24.28 -12.38 -32.08
N ARG A 211 24.83 -11.17 -31.97
CA ARG A 211 25.52 -10.46 -33.07
C ARG A 211 27.02 -10.73 -33.13
N GLY A 212 27.59 -11.45 -32.17
CA GLY A 212 29.05 -11.61 -32.05
C GLY A 212 29.76 -10.31 -31.67
N GLU A 213 29.03 -9.35 -31.10
CA GLU A 213 29.54 -8.06 -30.65
C GLU A 213 29.83 -8.13 -29.14
N GLU A 214 30.87 -7.43 -28.69
CA GLU A 214 31.11 -7.18 -27.27
C GLU A 214 30.02 -6.23 -26.72
N PRO A 215 29.47 -6.48 -25.51
CA PRO A 215 28.54 -5.55 -24.90
C PRO A 215 29.23 -4.20 -24.65
N PRO A 216 28.57 -3.07 -24.92
CA PRO A 216 29.20 -1.78 -24.81
C PRO A 216 29.62 -1.47 -23.36
N GLU A 217 30.83 -0.94 -23.16
CA GLU A 217 31.48 -0.76 -21.84
C GLU A 217 30.61 -0.04 -20.81
N HIS A 218 29.78 0.91 -21.24
CA HIS A 218 28.88 1.63 -20.34
C HIS A 218 27.89 0.71 -19.59
N LEU A 219 27.50 -0.44 -20.17
CA LEU A 219 26.64 -1.42 -19.52
C LEU A 219 27.38 -2.24 -18.45
N ILE A 220 28.68 -2.46 -18.63
CA ILE A 220 29.55 -3.15 -17.67
C ILE A 220 29.83 -2.22 -16.48
N ILE A 221 30.13 -0.96 -16.75
CA ILE A 221 30.30 0.08 -15.73
C ILE A 221 29.00 0.28 -14.94
N LEU A 222 27.83 0.28 -15.58
CA LEU A 222 26.53 0.34 -14.90
C LEU A 222 26.26 -0.88 -14.00
N ARG A 223 26.84 -2.05 -14.30
CA ARG A 223 26.76 -3.23 -13.44
C ARG A 223 27.67 -3.08 -12.21
N GLU A 224 28.92 -2.68 -12.41
CA GLU A 224 29.92 -2.53 -11.34
C GLU A 224 29.62 -1.36 -10.41
N ALA A 225 29.28 -0.19 -10.96
CA ALA A 225 28.83 0.97 -10.21
C ALA A 225 27.55 0.69 -9.40
N ARG A 226 26.73 -0.28 -9.83
CA ARG A 226 25.50 -0.69 -9.13
C ARG A 226 25.74 -1.76 -8.07
N SER A 227 26.66 -2.71 -8.28
CA SER A 227 27.13 -3.58 -7.19
C SER A 227 27.80 -2.78 -6.08
N ALA A 228 28.52 -1.71 -6.43
CA ALA A 228 29.07 -0.76 -5.47
C ALA A 228 27.99 0.18 -4.87
N GLY A 229 27.04 0.65 -5.68
CA GLY A 229 25.94 1.54 -5.27
C GLY A 229 24.83 0.85 -4.47
N LEU A 230 24.71 -0.48 -4.52
CA LEU A 230 23.90 -1.29 -3.59
C LEU A 230 24.39 -1.18 -2.13
N ALA A 231 25.65 -0.76 -1.92
CA ALA A 231 26.19 -0.40 -0.61
C ALA A 231 26.08 1.11 -0.29
N ARG A 232 25.82 1.97 -1.28
CA ARG A 232 25.80 3.44 -1.19
C ARG A 232 24.56 4.09 -1.85
N ASP A 233 23.35 3.76 -1.41
CA ASP A 233 22.10 4.44 -1.80
C ASP A 233 21.71 5.64 -0.88
N THR A 234 22.32 6.80 -1.12
CA THR A 234 22.07 8.04 -0.38
C THR A 234 20.57 8.34 -0.21
N GLY A 235 20.15 8.69 1.02
CA GLY A 235 18.76 8.78 1.51
C GLY A 235 17.82 9.81 0.85
N ASN A 236 18.07 10.22 -0.39
CA ASN A 236 17.19 11.08 -1.16
C ASN A 236 16.17 10.25 -1.97
N MET A 237 14.90 10.34 -1.56
CA MET A 237 13.70 9.86 -2.27
C MET A 237 13.52 10.41 -3.72
N ALA A 238 14.49 11.13 -4.28
CA ALA A 238 14.43 11.76 -5.58
C ALA A 238 14.71 10.81 -6.76
N PHE A 239 15.18 9.58 -6.52
CA PHE A 239 15.53 8.62 -7.57
C PHE A 239 14.63 7.36 -7.53
N ARG A 240 13.33 7.54 -7.73
CA ARG A 240 12.41 6.46 -8.16
C ARG A 240 12.16 6.64 -9.65
N SER A 241 12.35 5.60 -10.45
CA SER A 241 12.10 5.71 -11.88
C SER A 241 10.60 5.91 -12.12
N LEU A 242 10.25 6.89 -12.96
CA LEU A 242 8.85 7.14 -13.32
C LEU A 242 8.13 5.86 -13.78
N PRO A 243 8.75 4.97 -14.61
CA PRO A 243 8.13 3.69 -14.97
C PRO A 243 7.83 2.79 -13.77
N ALA A 244 8.73 2.67 -12.79
CA ALA A 244 8.49 1.84 -11.61
C ALA A 244 7.32 2.36 -10.77
N VAL A 245 7.24 3.68 -10.59
CA VAL A 245 6.13 4.31 -9.86
C VAL A 245 4.80 4.07 -10.58
N LEU A 246 4.76 4.22 -11.91
CA LEU A 246 3.55 3.97 -12.69
C LEU A 246 3.11 2.51 -12.62
N LEU A 247 4.04 1.57 -12.84
CA LEU A 247 3.75 0.13 -12.77
C LEU A 247 3.30 -0.29 -11.37
N ALA A 248 3.98 0.19 -10.32
CA ALA A 248 3.58 -0.07 -8.93
C ALA A 248 2.20 0.52 -8.63
N SER A 249 1.89 1.72 -9.13
CA SER A 249 0.60 2.38 -8.93
C SER A 249 -0.55 1.62 -9.59
N LEU A 250 -0.35 1.16 -10.83
CA LEU A 250 -1.33 0.35 -11.55
C LEU A 250 -1.52 -1.02 -10.90
N LEU A 251 -0.44 -1.71 -10.57
CA LEU A 251 -0.50 -3.04 -9.95
C LEU A 251 -1.17 -2.98 -8.57
N THR A 252 -0.74 -2.08 -7.69
CA THR A 252 -1.38 -1.93 -6.36
C THR A 252 -2.85 -1.58 -6.45
N SER A 253 -3.23 -0.73 -7.41
CA SER A 253 -4.63 -0.33 -7.57
C SER A 253 -5.51 -1.41 -8.19
N GLY A 254 -4.96 -2.20 -9.11
CA GLY A 254 -5.62 -3.38 -9.65
C GLY A 254 -5.84 -4.44 -8.56
N LEU A 255 -4.82 -4.74 -7.74
CA LEU A 255 -4.94 -5.69 -6.63
C LEU A 255 -5.98 -5.24 -5.60
N PHE A 256 -6.06 -3.93 -5.31
CA PHE A 256 -7.07 -3.36 -4.44
C PHE A 256 -8.50 -3.62 -4.97
N GLY A 257 -8.75 -3.30 -6.24
CA GLY A 257 -10.04 -3.55 -6.87
C GLY A 257 -10.40 -5.04 -6.88
N LEU A 258 -9.43 -5.90 -7.20
CA LEU A 258 -9.63 -7.36 -7.25
C LEU A 258 -9.99 -7.95 -5.88
N LEU A 259 -9.42 -7.44 -4.79
CA LEU A 259 -9.75 -7.87 -3.43
C LEU A 259 -11.25 -7.70 -3.12
N HIS A 260 -11.87 -6.67 -3.70
CA HIS A 260 -13.28 -6.35 -3.50
C HIS A 260 -14.20 -6.99 -4.55
N ALA A 261 -13.68 -7.77 -5.50
CA ALA A 261 -14.48 -8.34 -6.59
C ALA A 261 -15.64 -9.20 -6.07
N GLN A 262 -15.41 -9.99 -5.03
CA GLN A 262 -16.46 -10.81 -4.41
C GLN A 262 -17.54 -9.95 -3.72
N GLN A 263 -17.14 -8.91 -2.99
CA GLN A 263 -18.08 -7.98 -2.32
C GLN A 263 -18.96 -7.24 -3.33
N LEU A 264 -18.42 -6.96 -4.52
CA LEU A 264 -19.12 -6.31 -5.64
C LEU A 264 -19.88 -7.30 -6.56
N GLY A 265 -20.03 -8.57 -6.16
CA GLY A 265 -20.74 -9.57 -6.99
C GLY A 265 -20.08 -9.81 -8.35
N TYR A 266 -18.77 -9.62 -8.46
CA TYR A 266 -17.97 -9.71 -9.69
C TYR A 266 -18.43 -8.75 -10.81
N THR A 267 -19.07 -7.62 -10.46
CA THR A 267 -19.37 -6.56 -11.42
C THR A 267 -18.09 -5.82 -11.82
N TRP A 268 -17.47 -6.25 -12.92
CA TRP A 268 -16.16 -5.76 -13.35
C TRP A 268 -16.08 -4.24 -13.58
N SER A 269 -17.16 -3.61 -14.03
CA SER A 269 -17.22 -2.15 -14.15
C SER A 269 -17.11 -1.46 -12.78
N ALA A 270 -17.75 -1.99 -11.75
CA ALA A 270 -17.63 -1.51 -10.38
C ALA A 270 -16.22 -1.80 -9.81
N VAL A 271 -15.65 -2.97 -10.10
CA VAL A 271 -14.26 -3.32 -9.73
C VAL A 271 -13.25 -2.36 -10.36
N LEU A 272 -13.40 -2.05 -11.64
CA LEU A 272 -12.55 -1.09 -12.35
C LEU A 272 -12.72 0.34 -11.82
N LEU A 273 -13.95 0.74 -11.49
CA LEU A 273 -14.23 2.03 -10.86
C LEU A 273 -13.54 2.13 -9.49
N LEU A 274 -13.59 1.07 -8.69
CA LEU A 274 -12.90 1.01 -7.40
C LEU A 274 -11.36 1.02 -7.57
N ALA A 275 -10.84 0.32 -8.58
CA ALA A 275 -9.42 0.40 -8.93
C ALA A 275 -9.01 1.83 -9.33
N ALA A 276 -9.88 2.61 -9.99
CA ALA A 276 -9.62 4.01 -10.31
C ALA A 276 -9.60 4.91 -9.06
N VAL A 277 -10.51 4.70 -8.09
CA VAL A 277 -10.46 5.37 -6.78
C VAL A 277 -9.16 5.04 -6.05
N SER A 278 -8.76 3.77 -6.07
CA SER A 278 -7.49 3.34 -5.53
C SER A 278 -6.30 4.05 -6.20
N LEU A 279 -6.34 4.26 -7.51
CA LEU A 279 -5.29 5.03 -8.19
C LEU A 279 -5.23 6.49 -7.72
N LEU A 280 -6.38 7.13 -7.46
CA LEU A 280 -6.45 8.46 -6.85
C LEU A 280 -5.77 8.48 -5.46
N LEU A 281 -6.06 7.51 -4.59
CA LEU A 281 -5.43 7.40 -3.28
C LEU A 281 -3.90 7.23 -3.41
N THR A 282 -3.44 6.46 -4.41
CA THR A 282 -2.03 6.31 -4.71
C THR A 282 -1.39 7.62 -5.18
N VAL A 283 -2.08 8.41 -6.01
CA VAL A 283 -1.63 9.76 -6.38
C VAL A 283 -1.51 10.65 -5.15
N VAL A 284 -2.49 10.67 -4.25
CA VAL A 284 -2.44 11.43 -2.99
C VAL A 284 -1.21 10.99 -2.16
N ARG A 285 -1.01 9.69 -2.00
CA ARG A 285 0.12 9.12 -1.27
C ARG A 285 1.47 9.56 -1.82
N ILE A 286 1.64 9.54 -3.15
CA ILE A 286 2.88 9.92 -3.84
C ILE A 286 3.12 11.43 -3.72
N ARG A 287 2.09 12.24 -3.95
CA ARG A 287 2.18 13.72 -3.93
C ARG A 287 2.47 14.27 -2.54
N THR A 288 1.87 13.67 -1.52
CA THR A 288 1.98 14.15 -0.13
C THR A 288 3.08 13.44 0.66
N ARG A 289 3.62 12.34 0.14
CA ARG A 289 4.55 11.44 0.85
C ARG A 289 4.02 11.05 2.24
N SER A 290 2.72 10.79 2.32
CA SER A 290 2.05 10.47 3.58
C SER A 290 0.95 9.42 3.38
N VAL A 291 1.05 8.32 4.13
CA VAL A 291 -0.04 7.32 4.23
C VAL A 291 -1.25 7.93 4.93
N ALA A 292 -1.05 8.74 5.98
CA ALA A 292 -2.14 9.41 6.68
C ALA A 292 -2.99 10.31 5.76
N CYS A 293 -2.37 10.98 4.78
CA CYS A 293 -3.10 11.77 3.80
C CYS A 293 -4.02 10.91 2.93
N SER A 294 -3.55 9.76 2.43
CA SER A 294 -4.40 8.85 1.65
C SER A 294 -5.43 8.16 2.53
N THR A 295 -5.12 7.80 3.78
CA THR A 295 -6.08 7.31 4.78
C THR A 295 -7.18 8.32 5.06
N LEU A 296 -6.88 9.61 5.17
CA LEU A 296 -7.87 10.66 5.39
C LEU A 296 -8.82 10.79 4.20
N VAL A 297 -8.28 10.79 2.96
CA VAL A 297 -9.10 10.84 1.74
C VAL A 297 -9.97 9.59 1.63
N HIS A 298 -9.42 8.41 1.90
CA HIS A 298 -10.12 7.13 1.87
C HIS A 298 -11.25 7.08 2.92
N SER A 299 -10.95 7.47 4.16
CA SER A 299 -11.96 7.56 5.23
C SER A 299 -13.08 8.54 4.86
N SER A 300 -12.73 9.69 4.27
CA SER A 300 -13.72 10.69 3.82
C SER A 300 -14.55 10.22 2.63
N TYR A 301 -13.97 9.41 1.74
CA TYR A 301 -14.67 8.74 0.65
C TYR A 301 -15.69 7.72 1.18
N ASN A 302 -15.28 6.84 2.11
CA ASN A 302 -16.20 5.86 2.70
C ASN A 302 -17.30 6.56 3.52
N LEU A 303 -16.94 7.60 4.29
CA LEU A 303 -17.90 8.41 5.02
C LEU A 303 -18.98 9.00 4.10
N SER A 304 -18.62 9.48 2.92
CA SER A 304 -19.62 10.08 2.01
C SER A 304 -20.57 9.04 1.40
N VAL A 305 -20.12 7.81 1.20
CA VAL A 305 -21.00 6.68 0.82
C VAL A 305 -21.97 6.36 1.95
N PHE A 306 -21.48 6.20 3.18
CA PHE A 306 -22.34 5.94 4.34
C PHE A 306 -23.27 7.11 4.69
N LEU A 307 -22.86 8.35 4.42
CA LEU A 307 -23.68 9.55 4.63
C LEU A 307 -24.88 9.58 3.68
N VAL A 308 -24.68 9.24 2.40
CA VAL A 308 -25.81 9.11 1.46
C VAL A 308 -26.76 8.02 1.93
N LEU A 309 -26.23 6.87 2.35
CA LEU A 309 -27.03 5.79 2.91
C LEU A 309 -27.83 6.23 4.15
N PHE A 310 -27.20 6.99 5.05
CA PHE A 310 -27.83 7.54 6.25
C PHE A 310 -29.00 8.45 5.90
N ILE A 311 -28.83 9.33 4.92
CA ILE A 311 -29.88 10.25 4.46
C ILE A 311 -31.04 9.49 3.82
N VAL A 312 -30.76 8.57 2.89
CA VAL A 312 -31.79 7.81 2.15
C VAL A 312 -32.65 6.95 3.08
N THR A 313 -32.03 6.36 4.11
CA THR A 313 -32.69 5.47 5.06
C THR A 313 -33.33 6.19 6.25
N GLY A 314 -33.28 7.53 6.31
CA GLY A 314 -33.81 8.29 7.45
C GLY A 314 -33.06 7.99 8.76
N GLY A 315 -31.73 7.92 8.70
CA GLY A 315 -30.88 7.60 9.84
C GLY A 315 -30.76 6.09 10.13
N TYR A 316 -30.72 5.27 9.10
CA TYR A 316 -30.69 3.80 9.18
C TYR A 316 -31.94 3.15 9.81
N GLN A 317 -33.07 3.86 9.80
CA GLN A 317 -34.35 3.36 10.32
C GLN A 317 -35.19 2.65 9.25
N HIS A 318 -35.02 3.01 7.98
CA HIS A 318 -35.78 2.48 6.84
C HIS A 318 -34.85 1.80 5.82
N LEU A 319 -34.31 0.64 6.21
CA LEU A 319 -33.35 -0.13 5.40
C LEU A 319 -33.97 -0.69 4.11
N ASP A 320 -35.29 -0.83 4.06
CA ASP A 320 -36.05 -1.18 2.85
C ASP A 320 -35.84 -0.18 1.69
N ARG A 321 -35.43 1.06 2.00
CA ARG A 321 -35.15 2.10 1.01
C ARG A 321 -33.78 1.98 0.33
N MET A 322 -32.93 1.05 0.76
CA MET A 322 -31.60 0.84 0.17
C MET A 322 -31.65 0.12 -1.19
N ALA A 323 -32.70 -0.69 -1.43
CA ALA A 323 -32.79 -1.62 -2.58
C ALA A 323 -33.49 -1.02 -3.82
N ARG A 324 -33.39 0.28 -4.07
CA ARG A 324 -34.00 0.94 -5.24
C ARG A 324 -32.98 1.68 -6.09
#